data_AF-A0A4T0A7P9-F1
#
_entry.id   AF-A0A4T0A7P9-F1
#
_cell.length_a   1.000
_cell.length_b   1.000
_cell.length_c   1.000
_cell.angle_alpha   90.00
_cell.angle_beta   90.00
_cell.angle_gamma   90.00
#
_symmetry.space_group_name_H-M   'P 1'
#
loop_
_entity.id
_entity.type
_entity.pdbx_description
1 polymer ?
#
loop_
_entity_poly.entity_id
_entity_poly.type
_entity_poly.pdbx_seq_one_letter_code
_entity_poly.pdbx_strand_id
1 'polypeptide(L)'
;MSGNLSNAAEDRKARLAALKSLKRKQPSDPTEADDNTLTSEDPAQSADVSSIILSGRNYDATTRAPKLGFENDPSAQENTLERKAQELAAATKKQAEEEA
;
A
#
# COMPACT_ATOMS: atom_id res chain seq x y z
N MET A 1 -39.72 9.18 19.45
CA MET A 1 -38.26 8.90 19.43
C MET A 1 -37.46 10.12 18.94
N SER A 2 -37.60 11.30 19.56
CA SER A 2 -36.96 12.56 19.09
C SER A 2 -35.75 12.98 19.94
N GLY A 3 -35.66 12.54 21.20
CA GLY A 3 -34.62 12.97 22.15
C GLY A 3 -33.21 12.41 21.90
N ASN A 4 -33.07 11.32 21.13
CA ASN A 4 -31.74 10.75 20.84
C ASN A 4 -30.95 11.56 19.81
N LEU A 5 -31.65 12.25 18.89
CA LEU A 5 -31.00 13.02 17.83
C LEU A 5 -30.49 14.38 18.34
N SER A 6 -31.23 15.02 19.26
CA SER A 6 -30.79 16.27 19.89
C SER A 6 -29.56 16.06 20.76
N ASN A 7 -29.54 14.99 21.54
CA ASN A 7 -28.40 14.65 22.41
C ASN A 7 -27.13 14.36 21.58
N ALA A 8 -27.26 13.60 20.48
CA ALA A 8 -26.15 13.37 19.55
C ALA A 8 -25.63 14.66 18.88
N ALA A 9 -26.50 15.63 18.62
CA ALA A 9 -26.11 16.92 18.06
C ALA A 9 -25.33 17.79 19.08
N GLU A 10 -25.74 17.77 20.35
CA GLU A 10 -25.05 18.46 21.44
C GLU A 10 -23.65 17.87 21.70
N ASP A 11 -23.54 16.54 21.71
CA ASP A 11 -22.26 15.82 21.82
C ASP A 11 -21.28 16.16 20.69
N ARG A 12 -21.78 16.26 19.45
CA ARG A 12 -20.96 16.65 18.29
C ARG A 12 -20.48 18.09 18.40
N LYS A 13 -21.35 19.00 18.87
CA LYS A 13 -21.02 20.41 19.09
C LYS A 13 -19.95 20.58 20.16
N ALA A 14 -20.05 19.85 21.27
CA ALA A 14 -19.04 19.85 22.34
C ALA A 14 -17.68 19.33 21.85
N ARG A 15 -17.65 18.23 21.09
CA ARG A 15 -16.42 17.70 20.48
C ARG A 15 -15.76 18.69 19.53
N LEU A 16 -16.53 19.34 18.67
CA LEU A 16 -16.00 20.33 17.73
C LEU A 16 -15.42 21.57 18.44
N ALA A 17 -16.04 22.00 19.55
CA ALA A 17 -15.50 23.09 20.36
C ALA A 17 -14.15 22.73 21.00
N ALA A 18 -14.02 21.51 21.53
CA ALA A 18 -12.77 21.00 22.10
C ALA A 18 -11.65 20.86 21.05
N LEU A 19 -11.99 20.43 19.83
CA LEU A 19 -11.02 20.35 18.73
C LEU A 19 -10.61 21.73 18.19
N LYS A 20 -11.48 22.74 18.29
CA LYS A 20 -11.18 24.10 17.85
C LYS A 20 -10.17 24.82 18.76
N SER A 21 -10.19 24.57 20.07
CA SER A 21 -9.17 25.07 21.00
C SER A 21 -7.83 24.32 20.89
N LEU A 22 -7.84 23.13 20.28
CA LEU A 22 -6.66 22.32 19.99
C LEU A 22 -5.94 22.75 18.69
N LYS A 23 -5.87 24.06 18.40
CA LYS A 23 -5.02 24.59 17.33
C LYS A 23 -3.62 24.91 17.86
N ARG A 24 -2.68 23.99 17.56
CA ARG A 24 -1.22 24.15 17.37
C ARG A 24 -0.45 24.92 18.46
N LYS A 25 0.11 24.17 19.42
CA LYS A 25 1.39 24.51 20.03
C LYS A 25 2.51 23.98 19.14
N GLN A 26 2.83 24.70 18.08
CA GLN A 26 4.14 24.60 17.44
C GLN A 26 4.85 25.91 17.79
N PRO A 27 5.92 25.90 18.61
CA PRO A 27 6.82 27.04 18.63
C PRO A 27 7.46 27.15 17.24
N SER A 28 7.31 28.31 16.61
CA SER A 28 8.06 28.66 15.42
C SER A 28 9.48 29.01 15.86
N ASP A 29 10.36 28.01 15.96
CA ASP A 29 11.79 28.28 15.84
C ASP A 29 12.09 28.57 14.36
N PRO A 30 12.75 29.68 14.01
CA PRO A 30 13.37 29.81 12.72
C PRO A 30 14.62 28.92 12.72
N THR A 31 14.45 27.64 12.39
CA THR A 31 15.59 26.87 11.89
C THR A 31 15.88 27.45 10.51
N GLU A 32 16.89 28.31 10.43
CA GLU A 32 17.65 28.56 9.21
C GLU A 32 17.95 27.17 8.62
N ALA A 33 17.20 26.78 7.60
CA ALA A 33 17.52 25.61 6.81
C ALA A 33 18.70 26.03 5.96
N ASP A 34 19.89 25.86 6.53
CA ASP A 34 21.14 25.98 5.81
C ASP A 34 21.02 25.17 4.51
N ASP A 35 21.11 25.95 3.45
CA ASP A 35 21.37 25.64 2.08
C ASP A 35 22.03 24.27 1.91
N ASN A 36 21.26 23.32 1.38
CA ASN A 36 21.64 22.39 0.32
C ASN A 36 23.14 22.05 0.18
N THR A 37 23.79 21.67 1.27
CA THR A 37 25.14 21.12 1.24
C THR A 37 25.02 19.62 0.99
N LEU A 38 24.59 19.30 -0.24
CA LEU A 38 24.99 18.04 -0.86
C LEU A 38 26.49 18.15 -1.05
N THR A 39 27.25 17.78 -0.02
CA THR A 39 28.65 17.42 -0.15
C THR A 39 28.70 16.37 -1.24
N SER A 40 29.14 16.80 -2.42
CA SER A 40 29.46 15.92 -3.53
C SER A 40 30.73 15.19 -3.13
N GLU A 41 30.59 14.24 -2.20
CA GLU A 41 31.60 13.24 -1.97
C GLU A 41 31.58 12.34 -3.21
N ASP A 42 32.65 12.49 -3.98
CA ASP A 42 33.04 11.68 -5.12
C ASP A 42 32.67 10.21 -4.87
N PRO A 43 31.73 9.60 -5.62
CA PRO A 43 31.46 8.19 -5.47
C PRO A 43 32.57 7.43 -6.20
N ALA A 44 33.74 7.39 -5.57
CA ALA A 44 34.75 6.38 -5.79
C ALA A 44 34.26 5.02 -5.26
N GLN A 45 33.07 4.61 -5.69
CA GLN A 45 32.62 3.22 -5.71
C GLN A 45 31.38 3.17 -6.58
N SER A 46 31.45 2.28 -7.56
CA SER A 46 30.41 1.86 -8.48
C SER A 46 29.18 1.28 -7.78
N ALA A 47 28.54 2.06 -6.91
CA ALA A 47 27.26 1.72 -6.35
C ALA A 47 26.20 2.19 -7.34
N ASP A 48 25.40 1.25 -7.84
CA ASP A 48 24.30 1.59 -8.74
C ASP A 48 23.33 2.50 -7.99
N VAL A 49 23.32 3.79 -8.37
CA VAL A 49 22.53 4.85 -7.73
C VAL A 49 21.02 4.53 -7.81
N SER A 50 20.61 3.66 -8.74
CA SER A 50 19.25 3.13 -8.83
C SER A 50 18.79 2.36 -7.59
N SER A 51 19.73 1.80 -6.80
CA SER A 51 19.46 1.12 -5.53
C SER A 51 19.31 2.06 -4.33
N ILE A 52 19.86 3.28 -4.44
CA ILE A 52 19.96 4.25 -3.34
C ILE A 52 18.85 5.29 -3.43
N ILE A 53 18.54 5.78 -4.64
CA ILE A 53 17.60 6.86 -4.87
C ILE A 53 16.54 6.42 -5.86
N LEU A 54 15.54 5.67 -5.38
CA LEU A 54 14.30 5.57 -6.11
C LEU A 54 13.10 5.57 -5.18
N SER A 55 12.73 6.76 -4.71
CA SER A 55 11.38 7.01 -4.19
C SER A 55 10.42 7.06 -5.38
N GLY A 56 10.10 5.89 -5.94
CA GLY A 56 9.26 5.78 -7.12
C GLY A 56 8.53 4.45 -7.06
N ARG A 57 7.26 4.53 -6.65
CA ARG A 57 6.28 3.44 -6.55
C ARG A 57 6.60 2.26 -7.49
N ASN A 58 6.83 1.09 -6.90
CA ASN A 58 6.82 -0.21 -7.57
C ASN A 58 7.76 -0.34 -8.79
N TYR A 59 9.05 -0.06 -8.61
CA TYR A 59 10.10 -0.26 -9.61
C TYR A 59 11.08 -1.36 -9.18
N ASP A 60 11.50 -2.21 -10.11
CA ASP A 60 12.56 -3.19 -9.90
C ASP A 60 13.83 -2.76 -10.63
N ALA A 61 14.89 -2.54 -9.85
CA ALA A 61 16.20 -2.10 -10.34
C ALA A 61 16.90 -3.13 -11.22
N THR A 62 16.61 -4.43 -11.02
CA THR A 62 17.26 -5.51 -11.78
C THR A 62 16.72 -5.59 -13.21
N THR A 63 15.39 -5.56 -13.35
CA THR A 63 14.71 -5.59 -14.65
C THR A 63 14.56 -4.21 -15.28
N ARG A 64 14.89 -3.15 -14.52
CA ARG A 64 14.69 -1.73 -14.88
C ARG A 64 13.28 -1.42 -15.36
N ALA A 65 12.30 -2.14 -14.82
CA ALA A 65 10.91 -2.10 -15.22
C ALA A 65 9.97 -1.86 -14.02
N PRO A 66 8.73 -1.43 -14.24
CA PRO A 66 7.72 -1.43 -13.20
C PRO A 66 7.46 -2.86 -12.71
N LYS A 67 7.55 -3.07 -11.39
CA LYS A 67 7.30 -4.37 -10.77
C LYS A 67 5.79 -4.62 -10.73
N LEU A 68 5.22 -5.12 -11.81
CA LEU A 68 3.77 -5.31 -11.91
C LEU A 68 3.35 -6.64 -11.27
N GLY A 69 2.44 -6.59 -10.28
CA GLY A 69 1.87 -7.79 -9.69
C GLY A 69 2.80 -8.55 -8.74
N PHE A 70 2.63 -9.87 -8.68
CA PHE A 70 3.44 -10.78 -7.85
C PHE A 70 4.30 -11.67 -8.76
N GLU A 71 5.59 -11.80 -8.45
CA GLU A 71 6.51 -12.69 -9.17
C GLU A 71 6.11 -14.17 -9.05
N ASN A 72 5.58 -14.54 -7.88
CA ASN A 72 5.04 -15.86 -7.61
C ASN A 72 3.55 -15.75 -7.38
N ASP A 73 2.77 -16.67 -7.95
CA ASP A 73 1.34 -16.75 -7.69
C ASP A 73 1.10 -17.06 -6.20
N PRO A 74 0.54 -16.12 -5.41
CA PRO A 74 0.32 -16.32 -3.99
C PRO A 74 -0.72 -17.40 -3.71
N SER A 75 -1.56 -17.74 -4.69
CA SER A 75 -2.63 -18.73 -4.56
C SER A 75 -2.21 -20.14 -4.97
N ALA A 76 -0.99 -20.33 -5.48
CA ALA A 76 -0.53 -21.60 -6.02
C ALA A 76 -0.55 -22.77 -5.02
N GLN A 77 -0.39 -22.48 -3.72
CA GLN A 77 -0.39 -23.49 -2.65
C GLN A 77 -1.77 -23.66 -1.99
N GLU A 78 -2.73 -22.81 -2.35
CA GLU A 78 -4.06 -22.81 -1.74
C GLU A 78 -5.03 -23.70 -2.52
N ASN A 79 -5.99 -24.28 -1.80
CA ASN A 79 -7.07 -25.05 -2.39
C ASN A 79 -8.18 -24.12 -2.89
N THR A 80 -7.86 -23.33 -3.92
CA THR A 80 -8.77 -22.34 -4.53
C THR A 80 -9.98 -23.00 -5.20
N LEU A 81 -11.07 -22.24 -5.37
CA LEU A 81 -12.29 -22.73 -6.02
C LEU A 81 -12.02 -23.01 -7.51
N GLU A 82 -11.17 -22.20 -8.13
CA GLU A 82 -10.71 -22.30 -9.50
C GLU A 82 -9.99 -23.64 -9.74
N ARG A 83 -9.08 -24.03 -8.83
CA ARG A 83 -8.37 -25.31 -8.90
C ARG A 83 -9.34 -26.49 -8.80
N LYS A 84 -10.29 -26.45 -7.84
CA LYS A 84 -11.32 -27.49 -7.69
C LYS A 84 -12.24 -27.58 -8.90
N ALA A 85 -12.61 -26.44 -9.48
CA ALA A 85 -13.43 -26.40 -10.69
C ALA A 85 -12.69 -27.02 -11.88
N GLN A 86 -11.40 -26.74 -12.02
CA GLN A 86 -10.56 -27.34 -13.06
C GLN A 86 -10.43 -28.85 -12.90
N GLU A 87 -10.22 -29.34 -11.67
CA GLU A 87 -10.19 -30.78 -11.36
C GLU A 87 -11.52 -31.46 -11.72
N LEU A 88 -12.64 -30.85 -11.35
CA LEU A 88 -13.97 -31.37 -11.65
C LEU A 88 -14.22 -31.41 -13.15
N ALA A 89 -13.89 -30.34 -13.87
CA ALA A 89 -14.02 -30.28 -15.33
C ALA A 89 -13.15 -31.33 -16.05
N ALA A 90 -11.93 -31.60 -15.55
CA ALA A 90 -11.08 -32.65 -16.08
C ALA A 90 -11.65 -34.04 -15.79
N ALA A 91 -12.22 -34.26 -14.60
CA ALA A 91 -12.86 -35.51 -14.24
C ALA A 91 -14.12 -35.78 -15.09
N THR A 92 -14.99 -34.79 -15.27
CA THR A 92 -16.21 -34.94 -16.08
C THR A 92 -15.89 -35.16 -17.55
N LYS A 93 -14.85 -34.50 -18.08
CA LYS A 93 -14.39 -34.74 -19.45
C LYS A 93 -13.93 -36.19 -19.66
N LYS A 94 -13.15 -36.74 -18.73
CA LYS A 94 -12.70 -38.14 -18.80
C LYS A 94 -13.87 -39.12 -18.71
N GLN A 95 -14.81 -38.89 -17.79
CA GLN A 95 -16.02 -39.72 -17.68
C GLN A 95 -16.84 -39.70 -18.97
N ALA A 96 -17.02 -38.53 -19.59
CA ALA A 96 -17.72 -38.42 -20.85
C ALA A 96 -17.03 -39.14 -22.02
N GLU A 97 -15.69 -39.22 -22.01
CA GLU A 97 -14.91 -39.99 -23.00
C GLU A 97 -14.98 -41.50 -22.76
N GLU A 98 -15.10 -41.94 -21.50
CA GLU A 98 -15.24 -43.37 -21.14
C GLU A 98 -16.65 -43.92 -21.37
N GLU A 99 -17.68 -43.07 -21.29
CA GLU A 99 -19.09 -43.42 -21.54
C GLU A 99 -19.50 -43.38 -23.03
N ALA A 100 -18.64 -42.85 -23.90
CA ALA A 100 -18.87 -42.74 -25.36
C ALA A 100 -18.37 -43.97 -26.14
#